data_AF-A0A6F9B815-F1
#
_entry.id   AF-A0A6F9B815-F1
#
_cell.length_a   1.000
_cell.length_b   1.000
_cell.length_c   1.000
_cell.angle_alpha   90.00
_cell.angle_beta   90.00
_cell.angle_gamma   90.00
#
_symmetry.space_group_name_H-M   'P 1'
#
loop_
_entity.id
_entity.type
_entity.pdbx_description
1 polymer ?
#
loop_
_entity_poly.entity_id
_entity_poly.type
_entity_poly.pdbx_seq_one_letter_code
_entity_poly.pdbx_strand_id
1 'polypeptide(L)'
;VTETRTGPLGCSNYDNLDSVSSVLVQSPENKIHLQGLQTILPAYLRARFVQAALNYIGCNEEGQFVCRDNDCWCRCSPGFPQCNCPNVDLRAMEASLVHIRDTWNMANQDFEESEEFQNFVRRLPTFYALNTSAIQYFWKMEPAVHQRYRQLELSSRQLIAKSRRIVNKLFTLSKRCRTQLTVIVLRK
;
A
#
# COMPACT_ATOMS: atom_id res chain seq x y z
N VAL A 1 -35.69 -4.25 -5.75
CA VAL A 1 -34.59 -3.75 -4.92
C VAL A 1 -33.38 -4.58 -5.26
N THR A 2 -32.39 -4.00 -5.93
CA THR A 2 -31.17 -4.71 -6.36
C THR A 2 -30.08 -4.34 -5.37
N GLU A 3 -29.65 -5.32 -4.57
CA GLU A 3 -28.66 -5.12 -3.51
C GLU A 3 -27.25 -5.22 -4.10
N THR A 4 -26.52 -4.10 -4.15
CA THR A 4 -25.10 -4.08 -4.52
C THR A 4 -24.25 -4.30 -3.27
N ARG A 5 -23.88 -5.55 -2.98
CA ARG A 5 -22.93 -5.88 -1.92
C ARG A 5 -21.50 -5.82 -2.46
N THR A 6 -20.78 -4.74 -2.14
CA THR A 6 -19.33 -4.63 -2.32
C THR A 6 -18.62 -5.19 -1.07
N GLY A 7 -18.27 -6.47 -1.12
CA GLY A 7 -17.44 -7.14 -0.10
C GLY A 7 -16.65 -8.31 -0.72
N PRO A 8 -15.49 -8.69 -0.14
CA PRO A 8 -14.66 -9.76 -0.67
C PRO A 8 -15.37 -11.10 -0.45
N LEU A 9 -15.76 -11.77 -1.54
CA LEU A 9 -16.40 -13.08 -1.48
C LEU A 9 -15.33 -14.14 -1.19
N GLY A 10 -15.38 -14.70 0.02
CA GLY A 10 -14.66 -15.90 0.39
C GLY A 10 -15.27 -17.14 -0.28
N CYS A 11 -14.41 -18.07 -0.69
CA CYS A 11 -14.76 -19.31 -1.38
C CYS A 11 -15.75 -20.16 -0.55
N SER A 12 -17.03 -20.15 -0.93
CA SER A 12 -18.02 -21.15 -0.50
C SER A 12 -18.91 -21.50 -1.68
N ASN A 13 -19.08 -22.80 -1.93
CA ASN A 13 -19.78 -23.49 -3.02
C ASN A 13 -20.78 -22.68 -3.89
N TYR A 14 -20.50 -22.66 -5.19
CA TYR A 14 -21.35 -22.10 -6.25
C TYR A 14 -22.23 -23.21 -6.87
N ASP A 15 -23.38 -23.51 -6.27
CA ASP A 15 -24.39 -24.42 -6.84
C ASP A 15 -25.52 -23.69 -7.60
N ASN A 16 -25.40 -22.39 -7.88
CA ASN A 16 -26.34 -21.67 -8.75
C ASN A 16 -25.62 -20.53 -9.49
N LEU A 17 -25.17 -20.84 -10.71
CA LEU A 17 -24.40 -19.93 -11.57
C LEU A 17 -25.26 -19.04 -12.49
N ASP A 18 -26.60 -19.12 -12.43
CA ASP A 18 -27.47 -18.37 -13.35
C ASP A 18 -27.72 -16.90 -12.96
N SER A 19 -27.10 -16.38 -11.89
CA SER A 19 -27.39 -15.02 -11.40
C SER A 19 -26.18 -14.14 -11.05
N VAL A 20 -24.94 -14.57 -11.31
CA VAL A 20 -23.75 -13.77 -10.97
C VAL A 20 -23.08 -13.19 -12.21
N SER A 21 -23.49 -11.98 -12.60
CA SER A 21 -22.96 -11.22 -13.75
C SER A 21 -21.73 -10.34 -13.43
N SER A 22 -20.94 -10.68 -12.40
CA SER A 22 -19.73 -9.90 -12.05
C SER A 22 -18.52 -10.80 -11.88
N VAL A 23 -17.79 -10.98 -12.99
CA VAL A 23 -16.41 -11.46 -12.94
C VAL A 23 -15.58 -10.36 -12.26
N LEU A 24 -15.16 -10.59 -11.01
CA LEU A 24 -14.28 -9.70 -10.27
C LEU A 24 -12.87 -9.71 -10.87
N VAL A 25 -12.47 -8.62 -11.53
CA VAL A 25 -11.17 -8.45 -12.21
C VAL A 25 -10.22 -7.61 -11.37
N GLN A 26 -9.93 -8.04 -10.14
CA GLN A 26 -9.01 -7.30 -9.26
C GLN A 26 -7.95 -8.15 -8.56
N SER A 27 -7.69 -9.38 -9.03
CA SER A 27 -6.53 -10.17 -8.58
C SER A 27 -5.46 -10.29 -9.67
N PRO A 28 -4.17 -10.28 -9.32
CA PRO A 28 -3.08 -10.49 -10.28
C PRO A 28 -3.07 -11.92 -10.86
N GLU A 29 -3.87 -12.84 -10.30
CA GLU A 29 -4.04 -14.21 -10.81
C GLU A 29 -5.17 -14.37 -11.85
N ASN A 30 -6.04 -13.37 -12.06
CA ASN A 30 -7.19 -13.53 -12.98
C ASN A 30 -6.78 -13.33 -14.46
N LYS A 31 -6.33 -14.42 -15.09
CA LYS A 31 -6.27 -14.53 -16.55
C LYS A 31 -7.70 -14.61 -17.11
N ILE A 32 -8.28 -13.47 -17.47
CA ILE A 32 -9.57 -13.43 -18.17
C ILE A 32 -9.42 -14.17 -19.50
N HIS A 33 -9.98 -15.38 -19.59
CA HIS A 33 -10.16 -16.07 -20.86
C HIS A 33 -11.42 -15.50 -21.54
N LEU A 34 -11.27 -14.42 -22.32
CA LEU A 34 -12.31 -13.96 -23.26
C LEU A 34 -12.56 -14.95 -24.42
N GLN A 35 -11.91 -16.12 -24.38
CA GLN A 35 -11.89 -17.10 -25.47
C GLN A 35 -13.25 -17.68 -25.85
N GLY A 36 -14.26 -17.63 -24.98
CA GLY A 36 -15.60 -18.13 -25.28
C GLY A 36 -16.34 -17.27 -26.33
N LEU A 37 -16.74 -16.05 -25.94
CA LEU A 37 -17.65 -15.22 -26.74
C LEU A 37 -17.06 -14.70 -28.05
N GLN A 38 -15.73 -14.58 -28.15
CA GLN A 38 -15.07 -14.12 -29.37
C GLN A 38 -15.16 -15.13 -30.53
N THR A 39 -15.35 -16.42 -30.24
CA THR A 39 -15.34 -17.48 -31.27
C THR A 39 -16.58 -17.45 -32.16
N ILE A 40 -17.73 -17.08 -31.58
CA ILE A 40 -19.01 -16.96 -32.28
C ILE A 40 -19.10 -15.69 -33.13
N LEU A 41 -18.23 -14.70 -32.89
CA LEU A 41 -18.24 -13.45 -33.65
C LEU A 41 -17.54 -13.62 -35.00
N PRO A 42 -18.03 -12.92 -36.06
CA PRO A 42 -17.31 -12.78 -37.32
C PRO A 42 -15.87 -12.31 -37.10
N ALA A 43 -14.94 -12.83 -37.90
CA ALA A 43 -13.50 -12.58 -37.71
C ALA A 43 -13.14 -11.09 -37.59
N TYR A 44 -13.79 -10.23 -38.37
CA TYR A 44 -13.57 -8.78 -38.37
C TYR A 44 -14.03 -8.07 -37.08
N LEU A 45 -14.89 -8.69 -36.27
CA LEU A 45 -15.39 -8.14 -35.01
C LEU A 45 -14.63 -8.64 -33.78
N ARG A 46 -13.95 -9.78 -33.86
CA ARG A 46 -13.32 -10.42 -32.69
C ARG A 46 -12.37 -9.48 -31.95
N ALA A 47 -11.47 -8.82 -32.68
CA ALA A 47 -10.50 -7.89 -32.09
C ALA A 47 -11.18 -6.66 -31.44
N ARG A 48 -12.23 -6.12 -32.09
CA ARG A 48 -12.99 -4.98 -31.57
C ARG A 48 -13.76 -5.34 -30.31
N PHE A 49 -14.35 -6.52 -30.28
CA PHE A 49 -15.05 -7.05 -29.11
C PHE A 49 -14.10 -7.20 -27.92
N VAL A 50 -12.93 -7.83 -28.13
CA VAL A 50 -11.92 -7.97 -27.07
C VAL A 50 -11.46 -6.60 -26.57
N GLN A 51 -11.18 -5.65 -27.46
CA GLN A 51 -10.78 -4.30 -27.06
C GLN A 51 -11.89 -3.59 -26.27
N ALA A 52 -13.16 -3.69 -26.69
CA ALA A 52 -14.29 -3.10 -25.99
C ALA A 52 -14.48 -3.72 -24.60
N ALA A 53 -14.40 -5.05 -24.50
CA ALA A 53 -14.45 -5.76 -23.23
C ALA A 53 -13.31 -5.33 -22.28
N LEU A 54 -12.08 -5.20 -22.80
CA LEU A 54 -10.94 -4.73 -22.00
C LEU A 54 -11.09 -3.25 -21.57
N ASN A 55 -11.66 -2.39 -22.41
CA ASN A 55 -11.96 -1.01 -22.04
C ASN A 55 -13.02 -0.94 -20.93
N TYR A 56 -14.08 -1.74 -21.03
CA TYR A 56 -15.14 -1.81 -20.02
C TYR A 56 -14.59 -2.34 -18.69
N ILE A 57 -13.94 -3.50 -18.73
CA ILE A 57 -13.44 -4.18 -17.53
C ILE A 57 -12.27 -3.43 -16.89
N GLY A 58 -11.30 -3.00 -17.71
CA GLY A 58 -10.04 -2.43 -17.24
C GLY A 58 -10.12 -0.92 -16.99
N CYS A 59 -11.02 -0.21 -17.65
CA CYS A 59 -11.10 1.26 -17.60
C CYS A 59 -12.51 1.80 -17.33
N ASN A 60 -13.50 0.95 -17.00
CA ASN A 60 -14.90 1.35 -16.78
C ASN A 60 -15.51 2.14 -17.94
N GLU A 61 -15.10 1.86 -19.19
CA GLU A 61 -15.48 2.65 -20.38
C GLU A 61 -15.04 4.13 -20.37
N GLU A 62 -14.32 4.58 -19.35
CA GLU A 62 -13.81 5.94 -19.21
C GLU A 62 -12.53 6.19 -20.04
N GLY A 63 -12.03 5.16 -20.73
CA GLY A 63 -10.83 5.24 -21.55
C GLY A 63 -10.53 3.97 -22.33
N GLN A 64 -9.42 4.00 -23.06
CA GLN A 64 -8.92 2.86 -23.83
C GLN A 64 -7.87 2.10 -23.02
N PHE A 65 -8.06 0.78 -22.89
CA PHE A 65 -7.08 -0.11 -22.29
C PHE A 65 -5.90 -0.32 -23.25
N VAL A 66 -4.68 -0.01 -22.80
CA VAL A 66 -3.44 -0.08 -23.60
C VAL A 66 -2.40 -0.86 -22.82
N CYS A 67 -1.76 -1.82 -23.47
CA CYS A 67 -0.61 -2.55 -22.93
C CYS A 67 0.64 -2.29 -23.78
N ARG A 68 1.78 -2.05 -23.13
CA ARG A 68 3.09 -1.89 -23.75
C ARG A 68 4.16 -2.45 -22.82
N ASP A 69 5.08 -3.25 -23.35
CA ASP A 69 6.23 -3.78 -22.58
C ASP A 69 5.82 -4.49 -21.27
N ASN A 70 4.74 -5.29 -21.32
CA ASN A 70 4.12 -5.97 -20.17
C ASN A 70 3.51 -5.05 -19.10
N ASP A 71 3.39 -3.76 -19.34
CA ASP A 71 2.65 -2.82 -18.49
C ASP A 71 1.34 -2.41 -19.17
N CYS A 72 0.24 -2.39 -18.43
CA CYS A 72 -1.08 -2.09 -18.95
C CYS A 72 -1.74 -0.95 -18.17
N TRP A 73 -2.30 0.03 -18.87
CA TRP A 73 -2.92 1.20 -18.28
C TRP A 73 -4.10 1.71 -19.12
N CYS A 74 -4.86 2.63 -18.53
CA CYS A 74 -5.97 3.29 -19.22
C CYS A 74 -5.52 4.60 -19.84
N ARG A 75 -5.63 4.70 -21.16
CA ARG A 75 -5.61 5.98 -21.86
C ARG A 75 -6.98 6.62 -21.68
N CYS A 76 -7.10 7.43 -20.64
CA CYS A 76 -8.33 8.14 -20.33
C CYS A 76 -8.84 9.06 -21.43
N SER A 77 -10.17 9.08 -21.57
CA SER A 77 -10.91 10.02 -22.40
C SER A 77 -10.90 11.43 -21.80
N PRO A 78 -11.13 12.49 -22.59
CA PRO A 78 -11.11 13.87 -22.08
C PRO A 78 -12.11 14.16 -20.95
N GLY A 79 -13.25 13.47 -20.93
CA GLY A 79 -14.26 13.61 -19.87
C GLY A 79 -13.89 12.93 -18.54
N PHE A 80 -12.90 12.03 -18.54
CA PHE A 80 -12.51 11.23 -17.38
C PHE A 80 -10.99 11.24 -17.16
N PRO A 81 -10.35 12.40 -16.94
CA PRO A 81 -8.89 12.53 -16.94
C PRO A 81 -8.14 11.68 -15.90
N GLN A 82 -8.85 11.17 -14.89
CA GLN A 82 -8.34 10.34 -13.79
C GLN A 82 -8.92 8.92 -13.80
N CYS A 83 -9.38 8.44 -14.96
CA CYS A 83 -9.96 7.12 -15.11
C CYS A 83 -9.05 6.02 -14.55
N ASN A 84 -9.65 5.01 -13.91
CA ASN A 84 -8.96 3.85 -13.33
C ASN A 84 -7.85 4.16 -12.30
N CYS A 85 -7.76 5.40 -11.79
CA CYS A 85 -6.87 5.74 -10.69
C CYS A 85 -7.47 5.21 -9.37
N PRO A 86 -6.79 4.31 -8.62
CA PRO A 86 -7.32 3.69 -7.41
C PRO A 86 -7.20 4.64 -6.21
N ASN A 87 -7.90 5.78 -6.26
CA ASN A 87 -7.78 6.87 -5.29
C ASN A 87 -8.09 6.42 -3.85
N VAL A 88 -9.06 5.52 -3.66
CA VAL A 88 -9.43 5.00 -2.34
C VAL A 88 -8.27 4.18 -1.77
N ASP A 89 -7.67 3.29 -2.56
CA ASP A 89 -6.52 2.49 -2.13
C ASP A 89 -5.29 3.35 -1.84
N LEU A 90 -5.03 4.36 -2.69
CA LEU A 90 -3.93 5.30 -2.49
C LEU A 90 -4.06 6.04 -1.17
N ARG A 91 -5.24 6.62 -0.89
CA ARG A 91 -5.53 7.31 0.38
C ARG A 91 -5.42 6.37 1.57
N ALA A 92 -5.88 5.12 1.44
CA ALA A 92 -5.75 4.13 2.50
C ALA A 92 -4.28 3.77 2.80
N MET A 93 -3.44 3.69 1.78
CA MET A 93 -1.99 3.47 1.94
C MET A 93 -1.29 4.68 2.54
N GLU A 94 -1.63 5.90 2.13
CA GLU A 94 -1.13 7.13 2.75
C GLU A 94 -1.51 7.20 4.23
N ALA A 95 -2.78 6.96 4.56
CA ALA A 95 -3.26 6.90 5.94
C ALA A 95 -2.52 5.82 6.75
N SER A 96 -2.22 4.67 6.14
CA SER A 96 -1.44 3.62 6.79
C SER A 96 0.00 4.05 7.10
N LEU A 97 0.63 4.86 6.24
CA LEU A 97 1.97 5.42 6.48
C LEU A 97 1.95 6.46 7.61
N VAL A 98 0.92 7.32 7.65
CA VAL A 98 0.70 8.26 8.76
C VAL A 98 0.56 7.50 10.08
N HIS A 99 -0.26 6.45 10.10
CA HIS A 99 -0.44 5.62 11.29
C HIS A 99 0.86 4.92 11.74
N ILE A 100 1.70 4.47 10.80
CA ILE A 100 3.03 3.90 11.14
C ILE A 100 3.94 4.96 11.77
N ARG A 101 3.95 6.19 11.23
CA ARG A 101 4.70 7.31 11.81
C ARG A 101 4.23 7.59 13.24
N ASP A 102 2.91 7.67 13.44
CA ASP A 102 2.35 7.98 14.76
C ASP A 102 2.66 6.88 15.77
N THR A 103 2.56 5.61 15.35
CA THR A 103 2.95 4.46 16.17
C THR A 103 4.45 4.48 16.52
N TRP A 104 5.31 4.87 15.58
CA TRP A 104 6.74 5.03 15.84
C TRP A 104 7.00 6.16 16.84
N ASN A 105 6.35 7.31 16.68
CA ASN A 105 6.47 8.43 17.61
C ASN A 105 6.04 8.03 19.03
N MET A 106 4.88 7.38 19.16
CA MET A 106 4.39 6.87 20.44
C MET A 106 5.36 5.87 21.07
N ALA A 107 5.88 4.91 20.30
CA ALA A 107 6.83 3.93 20.83
C ALA A 107 8.14 4.55 21.34
N ASN A 108 8.62 5.62 20.69
CA ASN A 108 9.78 6.37 21.18
C ASN A 108 9.45 7.18 22.43
N GLN A 109 8.28 7.83 22.46
CA GLN A 109 7.82 8.54 23.66
C GLN A 109 7.65 7.59 24.85
N ASP A 110 7.03 6.43 24.65
CA ASP A 110 6.88 5.37 25.67
C ASP A 110 8.23 4.79 26.15
N PHE A 111 9.27 4.91 25.33
CA PHE A 111 10.64 4.55 25.72
C PHE A 111 11.26 5.66 26.57
N GLU A 112 11.15 6.92 26.15
CA GLU A 112 11.67 8.07 26.89
C GLU A 112 10.96 8.24 28.24
N GLU A 113 9.67 7.97 28.33
CA GLU A 113 8.88 8.05 29.56
C GLU A 113 9.01 6.80 30.46
N SER A 114 9.65 5.73 29.97
CA SER A 114 9.82 4.49 30.73
C SER A 114 10.66 4.70 31.99
N GLU A 115 10.33 3.97 33.06
CA GLU A 115 11.09 4.03 34.31
C GLU A 115 12.55 3.61 34.09
N GLU A 116 12.82 2.64 33.22
CA GLU A 116 14.17 2.18 32.90
C GLU A 116 15.02 3.31 32.31
N PHE A 117 14.48 4.06 31.36
CA PHE A 117 15.19 5.19 30.75
C PHE A 117 15.32 6.37 31.73
N GLN A 118 14.24 6.73 32.44
CA GLN A 118 14.26 7.81 33.41
C GLN A 118 15.25 7.53 34.57
N ASN A 119 15.33 6.28 35.03
CA ASN A 119 16.30 5.87 36.04
C ASN A 119 17.74 5.92 35.53
N PHE A 120 17.97 5.52 34.27
CA PHE A 120 19.27 5.69 33.62
C PHE A 120 19.68 7.17 33.61
N VAL A 121 18.80 8.07 33.15
CA VAL A 121 19.06 9.51 33.09
C VAL A 121 19.35 10.09 34.48
N ARG A 122 18.56 9.73 35.51
CA ARG A 122 18.76 10.20 36.89
C ARG A 122 20.09 9.74 37.51
N ARG A 123 20.66 8.63 37.06
CA ARG A 123 21.95 8.10 37.54
C ARG A 123 23.16 8.75 36.88
N LEU A 124 22.97 9.52 35.81
CA LEU A 124 24.07 10.21 35.15
C LEU A 124 24.63 11.33 36.05
N PRO A 125 25.97 11.50 36.12
CA PRO A 125 26.57 12.62 36.82
C PRO A 125 26.07 13.97 36.30
N THR A 126 25.61 14.83 37.21
CA THR A 126 25.07 16.17 36.88
C THR A 126 26.04 17.31 37.18
N PHE A 127 27.17 17.04 37.84
CA PHE A 127 28.14 18.04 38.28
C PHE A 127 29.17 18.41 37.19
N TYR A 128 29.17 17.74 36.04
CA TYR A 128 30.02 18.05 34.89
C TYR A 128 29.38 17.58 33.58
N ALA A 129 29.85 18.13 32.46
CA ALA A 129 29.40 17.71 31.13
C ALA A 129 29.97 16.33 30.78
N LEU A 130 29.09 15.39 30.41
CA LEU A 130 29.48 14.07 29.96
C LEU A 130 29.78 14.07 28.46
N ASN A 131 30.87 13.42 28.07
CA ASN A 131 31.11 13.09 26.68
C ASN A 131 30.40 11.79 26.29
N THR A 132 30.33 11.50 24.99
CA THR A 132 29.65 10.30 24.47
C THR A 132 30.22 8.99 25.03
N SER A 133 31.52 8.94 25.30
CA SER A 133 32.17 7.73 25.86
C SER A 133 31.73 7.45 27.30
N ALA A 134 31.61 8.50 28.12
CA ALA A 134 31.11 8.39 29.49
C ALA A 134 29.64 7.95 29.51
N ILE A 135 28.80 8.52 28.64
CA ILE A 135 27.39 8.10 28.51
C ILE A 135 27.30 6.63 28.09
N GLN A 136 28.10 6.20 27.11
CA GLN A 136 28.16 4.80 26.69
C GLN A 136 28.61 3.85 27.80
N TYR A 137 29.53 4.28 28.67
CA TYR A 137 29.94 3.49 29.83
C TYR A 137 28.77 3.28 30.80
N PHE A 138 28.07 4.35 31.20
CA PHE A 138 26.90 4.23 32.08
C PHE A 138 25.77 3.43 31.44
N TRP A 139 25.54 3.62 30.14
CA TRP A 139 24.56 2.86 29.39
C TRP A 139 24.86 1.35 29.46
N LYS A 140 26.12 0.97 29.21
CA LYS A 140 26.59 -0.42 29.30
C LYS A 140 26.38 -1.08 30.67
N MET A 141 26.34 -0.28 31.73
CA MET A 141 26.19 -0.75 33.11
C MET A 141 24.73 -0.98 33.51
N GLU A 142 23.75 -0.56 32.70
CA GLU A 142 22.33 -0.63 33.03
C GLU A 142 21.59 -1.66 32.14
N PRO A 143 21.44 -2.92 32.58
CA PRO A 143 20.81 -3.95 31.76
C PRO A 143 19.32 -3.70 31.49
N ALA A 144 18.61 -3.01 32.39
CA ALA A 144 17.18 -2.74 32.24
C ALA A 144 16.90 -1.83 31.04
N VAL A 145 17.64 -0.71 30.91
CA VAL A 145 17.45 0.22 29.77
C VAL A 145 17.85 -0.43 28.46
N HIS A 146 18.86 -1.31 28.44
CA HIS A 146 19.21 -2.09 27.26
C HIS A 146 18.08 -3.00 26.79
N GLN A 147 17.45 -3.72 27.73
CA GLN A 147 16.36 -4.62 27.40
C GLN A 147 15.18 -3.83 26.82
N ARG A 148 14.83 -2.71 27.44
CA ARG A 148 13.78 -1.80 26.98
C ARG A 148 14.09 -1.21 25.60
N TYR A 149 15.33 -0.76 25.38
CA TYR A 149 15.78 -0.25 24.08
C TYR A 149 15.74 -1.32 22.99
N ARG A 150 16.14 -2.56 23.29
CA ARG A 150 16.06 -3.68 22.34
C ARG A 150 14.62 -3.96 21.91
N GLN A 151 13.63 -3.81 22.80
CA GLN A 151 12.22 -3.94 22.43
C GLN A 151 11.80 -2.84 21.45
N LEU A 152 12.21 -1.59 21.70
CA LEU A 152 11.97 -0.47 20.79
C LEU A 152 12.61 -0.70 19.41
N GLU A 153 13.85 -1.20 19.36
CA GLU A 153 14.54 -1.53 18.11
C GLU A 153 13.80 -2.59 17.30
N LEU A 154 13.33 -3.66 17.95
CA LEU A 154 12.60 -4.74 17.29
C LEU A 154 11.28 -4.23 16.70
N SER A 155 10.52 -3.44 17.46
CA SER A 155 9.30 -2.79 16.99
C SER A 155 9.58 -1.86 15.80
N SER A 156 10.60 -1.01 15.91
CA SER A 156 11.01 -0.08 14.85
C SER A 156 11.39 -0.79 13.55
N ARG A 157 12.10 -1.92 13.63
CA ARG A 157 12.44 -2.73 12.44
C ARG A 157 11.20 -3.29 11.75
N GLN A 158 10.20 -3.73 12.50
CA GLN A 158 8.93 -4.22 11.94
C GLN A 158 8.15 -3.09 11.25
N LEU A 159 8.08 -1.92 11.88
CA LEU A 159 7.44 -0.73 11.30
C LEU A 159 8.10 -0.30 9.99
N ILE A 160 9.44 -0.28 9.93
CA ILE A 160 10.20 0.03 8.70
C ILE A 160 9.96 -1.02 7.61
N ALA A 161 9.93 -2.31 7.96
CA ALA A 161 9.64 -3.35 6.99
C ALA A 161 8.22 -3.22 6.42
N LYS A 162 7.24 -2.89 7.26
CA LYS A 162 5.85 -2.63 6.85
C LYS A 162 5.74 -1.39 5.97
N SER A 163 6.38 -0.29 6.34
CA SER A 163 6.33 0.97 5.58
C SER A 163 6.92 0.79 4.18
N ARG A 164 8.06 0.09 4.04
CA ARG A 164 8.65 -0.23 2.72
C ARG A 164 7.69 -0.98 1.81
N ARG A 165 6.96 -1.98 2.33
CA ARG A 165 5.95 -2.72 1.56
C ARG A 165 4.81 -1.82 1.09
N ILE A 166 4.33 -0.93 1.97
CA ILE A 166 3.26 0.01 1.66
C ILE A 166 3.71 1.02 0.60
N VAL A 167 4.92 1.60 0.74
CA VAL A 167 5.48 2.55 -0.23
C VAL A 167 5.61 1.90 -1.61
N ASN A 168 6.10 0.66 -1.70
CA ASN A 168 6.20 -0.05 -2.97
C ASN A 168 4.83 -0.28 -3.62
N LYS A 169 3.81 -0.63 -2.82
CA LYS A 169 2.44 -0.81 -3.31
C LYS A 169 1.82 0.52 -3.77
N LEU A 170 2.04 1.59 -3.01
CA LEU A 170 1.58 2.94 -3.34
C LEU A 170 2.19 3.40 -4.67
N PHE A 171 3.50 3.23 -4.86
CA PHE A 171 4.17 3.55 -6.12
C PHE A 171 3.65 2.72 -7.30
N THR A 172 3.31 1.45 -7.05
CA THR A 172 2.77 0.56 -8.10
C THR A 172 1.38 1.01 -8.53
N LEU A 173 0.53 1.45 -7.59
CA LEU A 173 -0.83 1.89 -7.87
C LEU A 173 -0.89 3.31 -8.44
N SER A 174 0.02 4.19 -8.01
CA SER A 174 0.06 5.58 -8.49
C SER A 174 0.43 5.67 -9.97
N LYS A 175 1.16 4.68 -10.53
CA LYS A 175 1.43 4.57 -11.97
C LYS A 175 0.16 4.61 -12.83
N ARG A 176 -0.97 4.14 -12.28
CA ARG A 176 -2.26 4.13 -12.99
C ARG A 176 -2.93 5.50 -13.02
N CYS A 177 -2.42 6.45 -12.23
CA CYS A 177 -2.90 7.81 -12.17
C CYS A 177 -2.05 8.69 -13.09
N ARG A 178 -2.68 9.52 -13.93
CA ARG A 178 -1.94 10.49 -14.77
C ARG A 178 -1.30 11.62 -13.97
N THR A 179 -1.55 11.69 -12.66
CA THR A 179 -0.94 12.66 -11.75
C THR A 179 0.53 12.32 -11.60
N GLN A 180 1.39 13.08 -12.28
CA GLN A 180 2.83 13.05 -12.07
C GLN A 180 3.10 13.32 -10.58
N LEU A 181 3.61 12.34 -9.84
CA LEU A 181 4.01 12.51 -8.45
C LEU A 181 5.01 13.66 -8.38
N THR A 182 4.61 14.78 -7.80
CA THR A 182 5.52 15.88 -7.45
C THR A 182 6.39 15.42 -6.29
N VAL A 183 7.49 14.75 -6.62
CA VAL A 183 8.54 14.44 -5.65
C VAL A 183 9.22 15.77 -5.31
N ILE A 184 8.83 16.37 -4.19
CA ILE A 184 9.58 17.49 -3.61
C ILE A 184 10.87 16.89 -3.06
N VAL A 185 11.90 16.85 -3.89
CA VAL A 185 13.25 16.54 -3.44
C VAL A 185 13.69 17.72 -2.57
N LEU A 186 13.78 17.49 -1.26
CA LEU A 186 14.45 18.42 -0.35
C LEU A 186 15.89 18.58 -0.85
N ARG A 187 16.19 19.71 -1.48
CA ARG A 187 17.56 20.09 -1.83
C ARG A 187 18.34 20.21 -0.53
N LYS A 188 19.49 19.54 -0.49
CA LYS A 188 20.52 19.73 0.53
C LYS A 188 20.96 21.19 0.58
#